data_AF-A0A1V5BJS6-F1
#
_entry.id   AF-A0A1V5BJS6-F1
#
_cell.length_a   1.000
_cell.length_b   1.000
_cell.length_c   1.000
_cell.angle_alpha   90.00
_cell.angle_beta   90.00
_cell.angle_gamma   90.00
#
_symmetry.space_group_name_H-M   'P 1'
#
loop_
_entity.id
_entity.type
_entity.pdbx_description
1 polymer ?
#
loop_
_entity_poly.entity_id
_entity_poly.type
_entity_poly.pdbx_seq_one_letter_code
_entity_poly.pdbx_strand_id
1 'polypeptide(L)'
;MKCGLCGMFYCEGNSFDEREHRRHCRQVERCRKKYGSWLMADYHERERIKQESWQVVENADIDLVERVSAAKMILKAWFSRSVGERGWNLTHPDLKKWAGLFLQNERAVFPAEVFNQLAKIYPAPRSVKRKQAG
;
A
#
# COMPACT_ATOMS: atom_id res chain seq x y z
N MET A 1 -25.17 -3.29 3.70
CA MET A 1 -24.23 -3.56 4.81
C MET A 1 -22.80 -3.35 4.36
N LYS A 2 -21.88 -2.97 5.25
CA LYS A 2 -20.44 -2.86 4.95
C LYS A 2 -19.68 -4.04 5.56
N CYS A 3 -18.84 -4.70 4.78
CA CYS A 3 -18.04 -5.82 5.26
C CYS A 3 -16.80 -5.32 6.04
N GLY A 4 -16.61 -5.78 7.28
CA GLY A 4 -15.41 -5.46 8.07
C GLY A 4 -14.12 -6.10 7.55
N LEU A 5 -14.21 -7.17 6.75
CA LEU A 5 -13.03 -7.84 6.21
C LEU A 5 -12.45 -7.13 4.99
N CYS A 6 -13.32 -6.74 4.04
CA CYS A 6 -12.93 -6.23 2.73
C CYS A 6 -13.37 -4.78 2.47
N GLY A 7 -14.17 -4.17 3.34
CA GLY A 7 -14.65 -2.79 3.19
C GLY A 7 -15.75 -2.61 2.14
N MET A 8 -16.11 -3.65 1.38
CA MET A 8 -17.14 -3.59 0.33
C MET A 8 -18.53 -3.41 0.95
N PHE A 9 -19.34 -2.56 0.31
CA PHE A 9 -20.77 -2.47 0.57
C PHE A 9 -21.53 -3.50 -0.27
N TYR A 10 -22.44 -4.24 0.36
CA TYR A 10 -23.29 -5.23 -0.30
C TYR A 10 -24.70 -5.25 0.33
N CYS A 11 -25.69 -5.72 -0.42
CA CYS A 11 -27.08 -5.89 -0.03
C CYS A 11 -27.29 -7.32 0.48
N GLU A 12 -27.61 -7.44 1.76
CA GLU A 12 -27.98 -8.73 2.36
C GLU A 12 -29.31 -9.22 1.79
N GLY A 13 -29.42 -10.53 1.57
CA GLY A 13 -30.59 -11.14 0.93
C GLY A 13 -30.58 -11.05 -0.60
N ASN A 14 -29.65 -10.29 -1.20
CA ASN A 14 -29.40 -10.32 -2.63
C ASN A 14 -28.31 -11.37 -2.96
N SER A 15 -28.73 -12.49 -3.55
CA SER A 15 -27.84 -13.63 -3.83
C SER A 15 -26.69 -13.33 -4.81
N PHE A 16 -26.87 -12.34 -5.69
CA PHE A 16 -25.82 -11.90 -6.61
C PHE A 16 -24.78 -11.06 -5.86
N ASP A 17 -25.22 -10.07 -5.10
CA ASP A 17 -24.34 -9.17 -4.37
C ASP A 17 -23.54 -9.90 -3.29
N GLU A 18 -24.18 -10.82 -2.56
CA GLU A 18 -23.49 -11.68 -1.60
C GLU A 18 -22.42 -12.58 -2.24
N ARG A 19 -22.64 -13.03 -3.47
CA ARG A 19 -21.67 -13.85 -4.21
C ARG A 19 -20.44 -13.02 -4.59
N GLU A 20 -20.66 -11.81 -5.10
CA GLU A 20 -19.58 -10.88 -5.42
C GLU A 20 -18.82 -10.47 -4.17
N HIS A 21 -19.51 -10.17 -3.06
CA HIS A 21 -18.91 -9.92 -1.76
C HIS A 21 -18.03 -11.09 -1.29
N ARG A 22 -18.54 -12.32 -1.30
CA ARG A 22 -17.76 -13.51 -0.90
C ARG A 22 -16.52 -13.71 -1.78
N ARG A 23 -16.65 -13.49 -3.09
CA ARG A 23 -15.53 -13.56 -4.03
C ARG A 23 -14.48 -12.50 -3.69
N HIS A 24 -14.91 -11.28 -3.43
CA HIS A 24 -14.04 -10.16 -3.07
C HIS A 24 -13.30 -10.42 -1.75
N CYS A 25 -14.00 -10.89 -0.71
CA CYS A 25 -13.38 -11.30 0.57
C CYS A 25 -12.25 -12.31 0.37
N ARG A 26 -12.50 -13.37 -0.42
CA ARG A 26 -11.47 -14.38 -0.72
C ARG A 26 -10.26 -13.80 -1.44
N GLN A 27 -10.44 -12.80 -2.30
CA GLN A 27 -9.32 -12.14 -2.99
C GLN A 27 -8.49 -11.31 -2.03
N VAL A 28 -9.14 -10.52 -1.17
CA VAL A 28 -8.48 -9.72 -0.13
C VAL A 28 -7.69 -10.61 0.83
N GLU A 29 -8.27 -11.73 1.29
CA GLU A 29 -7.56 -12.68 2.15
C GLU A 29 -6.32 -13.29 1.49
N ARG A 30 -6.41 -13.66 0.21
CA ARG A 30 -5.24 -14.16 -0.53
C ARG A 30 -4.17 -13.09 -0.66
N CYS A 31 -4.55 -11.84 -0.91
CA CYS A 31 -3.62 -10.72 -0.93
C CYS A 31 -2.97 -10.49 0.44
N ARG A 32 -3.72 -10.58 1.54
CA ARG A 32 -3.19 -10.52 2.92
C ARG A 32 -2.20 -11.64 3.20
N LYS A 33 -2.48 -12.86 2.76
CA LYS A 33 -1.54 -14.00 2.87
C LYS A 33 -0.26 -13.76 2.08
N LYS A 34 -0.35 -13.17 0.89
CA LYS A 34 0.81 -12.92 0.01
C LYS A 34 1.65 -11.72 0.45
N TYR A 35 1.01 -10.59 0.71
CA TYR A 35 1.68 -9.29 0.91
C TYR A 35 1.82 -8.92 2.39
N GLY A 36 0.99 -9.50 3.26
CA GLY A 36 0.99 -9.30 4.71
C GLY A 36 -0.39 -8.96 5.25
N SER A 37 -0.65 -9.37 6.51
CA SER A 37 -1.92 -9.14 7.20
C SER A 37 -2.26 -7.65 7.40
N TRP A 38 -1.24 -6.78 7.32
CA TRP A 38 -1.38 -5.32 7.39
C TRP A 38 -2.07 -4.67 6.18
N LEU A 39 -2.37 -5.43 5.13
CA LEU A 39 -3.01 -4.92 3.92
C LEU A 39 -4.44 -4.42 4.22
N MET A 40 -4.66 -3.12 3.98
CA MET A 40 -5.87 -2.38 4.33
C MET A 40 -6.84 -2.35 3.15
N ALA A 41 -7.96 -3.06 3.26
CA ALA A 41 -8.99 -3.08 2.22
C ALA A 41 -9.93 -1.87 2.29
N ASP A 42 -10.18 -1.37 3.50
CA ASP A 42 -11.06 -0.24 3.72
C ASP A 42 -10.43 1.10 3.33
N TYR A 43 -11.21 1.96 2.66
CA TYR A 43 -10.74 3.29 2.26
C TYR A 43 -10.51 4.20 3.46
N HIS A 44 -11.46 4.25 4.40
CA HIS A 44 -11.38 5.17 5.54
C HIS A 44 -10.23 4.80 6.48
N GLU A 45 -9.99 3.50 6.68
CA GLU A 45 -8.82 3.01 7.41
C GLU A 45 -7.51 3.50 6.79
N ARG A 46 -7.37 3.40 5.45
CA ARG A 46 -6.17 3.89 4.75
C ARG A 46 -5.98 5.40 4.90
N GLU A 47 -7.05 6.18 4.72
CA GLU A 47 -6.96 7.64 4.83
C GLU A 47 -6.61 8.07 6.26
N ARG A 48 -7.23 7.47 7.27
CA ARG A 48 -6.92 7.72 8.67
C ARG A 48 -5.45 7.42 8.98
N ILE A 49 -4.96 6.23 8.62
CA ILE A 49 -3.57 5.83 8.86
C ILE A 49 -2.59 6.78 8.18
N LYS A 50 -2.88 7.22 6.95
CA LYS A 50 -2.04 8.20 6.26
C LYS A 50 -2.02 9.53 7.01
N GLN A 51 -3.18 10.04 7.41
CA GLN A 51 -3.28 11.32 8.11
C GLN A 51 -2.51 11.29 9.44
N GLU A 52 -2.72 10.27 10.27
CA GLU A 52 -2.01 10.08 11.53
C GLU A 52 -0.50 9.93 11.31
N SER A 53 -0.10 9.17 10.28
CA SER A 53 1.33 8.97 9.99
C SER A 53 1.99 10.24 9.43
N TRP A 54 1.28 11.06 8.65
CA TRP A 54 1.82 12.32 8.14
C TRP A 54 2.15 13.30 9.26
N GLN A 55 1.30 13.38 10.28
CA GLN A 55 1.57 14.21 11.46
C GLN A 55 2.88 13.82 12.15
N VAL A 56 3.20 12.52 12.17
CA VAL A 56 4.48 12.04 12.73
C VAL A 56 5.64 12.37 11.79
N VAL A 57 5.50 12.11 10.49
CA VAL A 57 6.56 12.33 9.49
C VAL A 57 7.00 13.79 9.41
N GLU A 58 6.05 14.72 9.48
CA GLU A 58 6.29 16.16 9.35
C GLU A 58 6.80 16.82 10.63
N ASN A 59 6.62 16.17 11.78
CA ASN A 59 7.08 16.70 13.06
C ASN A 59 8.59 16.47 13.25
N ALA A 60 9.36 17.56 13.17
CA ALA A 60 10.81 17.54 13.32
C ALA A 60 11.30 17.24 14.75
N ASP A 61 10.43 17.36 15.76
CA ASP A 61 10.75 17.06 17.15
C ASP A 61 10.71 15.55 17.45
N ILE A 62 10.16 14.75 16.54
CA ILE A 62 10.11 13.29 16.64
C ILE A 62 11.39 12.68 16.07
N ASP A 63 11.90 11.62 16.71
CA ASP A 63 13.09 10.92 16.27
C ASP A 63 12.95 10.37 14.84
N LEU A 64 14.06 10.38 14.09
CA LEU A 64 14.10 9.96 12.70
C LEU A 64 13.62 8.50 12.51
N VAL A 65 13.91 7.60 13.44
CA VAL A 65 13.50 6.18 13.34
C VAL A 65 11.98 6.07 13.37
N GLU A 66 11.32 6.84 14.24
CA GLU A 66 9.87 6.85 14.36
C GLU A 66 9.21 7.49 13.14
N ARG A 67 9.78 8.60 12.65
CA ARG A 67 9.35 9.25 11.40
C ARG A 67 9.46 8.30 10.21
N VAL A 68 10.55 7.53 10.10
CA VAL A 68 10.72 6.50 9.06
C VAL A 68 9.70 5.37 9.21
N SER A 69 9.38 4.97 10.45
CA SER A 69 8.33 3.98 10.73
C SER A 69 6.95 4.45 10.26
N ALA A 70 6.59 5.69 10.57
CA ALA A 70 5.34 6.31 10.11
C ALA A 70 5.29 6.41 8.58
N ALA A 71 6.39 6.81 7.94
CA ALA A 71 6.45 6.85 6.47
C ALA A 71 6.27 5.46 5.82
N LYS A 72 6.75 4.39 6.46
CA LYS A 72 6.45 3.00 6.02
C LYS A 72 4.96 2.67 6.11
N MET A 73 4.23 3.21 7.08
CA MET A 73 2.78 3.03 7.19
C MET A 73 2.05 3.72 6.04
N ILE A 74 2.49 4.92 5.67
CA ILE A 74 1.97 5.64 4.49
C ILE A 74 2.20 4.81 3.22
N LEU A 75 3.42 4.30 3.01
CA LEU A 75 3.74 3.43 1.87
C LEU A 75 2.86 2.16 1.85
N LYS A 76 2.62 1.53 2.99
CA LYS A 76 1.70 0.38 3.10
C LYS A 76 0.26 0.74 2.74
N ALA A 77 -0.22 1.91 3.15
CA ALA A 77 -1.56 2.38 2.81
C ALA A 77 -1.70 2.64 1.30
N TRP A 78 -0.73 3.34 0.69
CA TRP A 78 -0.72 3.53 -0.77
C TRP A 78 -0.55 2.23 -1.56
N PHE A 79 0.30 1.32 -1.07
CA PHE A 79 0.43 -0.01 -1.66
C PHE A 79 -0.91 -0.76 -1.63
N SER A 80 -1.60 -0.75 -0.48
CA SER A 80 -2.90 -1.41 -0.32
C SER A 80 -3.94 -0.83 -1.29
N ARG A 81 -3.95 0.49 -1.47
CA ARG A 81 -4.77 1.16 -2.50
C ARG A 81 -4.41 0.65 -3.90
N SER A 82 -3.13 0.62 -4.26
CA SER A 82 -2.66 0.16 -5.57
C SER A 82 -3.05 -1.30 -5.85
N VAL A 83 -2.99 -2.18 -4.85
CA VAL A 83 -3.47 -3.58 -4.96
C VAL A 83 -4.99 -3.62 -5.19
N GLY A 84 -5.75 -2.80 -4.45
CA GLY A 84 -7.20 -2.69 -4.59
C GLY A 84 -7.64 -2.15 -5.95
N GLU A 85 -6.99 -1.11 -6.47
CA GLU A 85 -7.24 -0.54 -7.80
C GLU A 85 -6.96 -1.54 -8.94
N ARG A 86 -6.07 -2.52 -8.70
CA ARG A 86 -5.84 -3.64 -9.63
C ARG A 86 -6.77 -4.84 -9.39
N GLY A 87 -7.81 -4.68 -8.58
CA GLY A 87 -8.81 -5.71 -8.33
C GLY A 87 -8.31 -6.85 -7.45
N TRP A 88 -7.43 -6.57 -6.48
CA TRP A 88 -6.91 -7.57 -5.51
C TRP A 88 -6.31 -8.81 -6.17
N ASN A 89 -5.60 -8.61 -7.27
CA ASN A 89 -4.93 -9.69 -7.97
C ASN A 89 -3.55 -10.00 -7.35
N LEU A 90 -3.12 -11.25 -7.51
CA LEU A 90 -1.82 -11.72 -7.01
C LEU A 90 -0.66 -11.44 -7.97
N THR A 91 -0.87 -10.71 -9.07
CA THR A 91 0.21 -10.36 -10.01
C THR A 91 0.83 -9.00 -9.72
N HIS A 92 0.24 -8.24 -8.78
CA HIS A 92 0.81 -6.99 -8.31
C HIS A 92 2.23 -7.23 -7.72
N PRO A 93 3.22 -6.36 -8.01
CA PRO A 93 4.54 -6.44 -7.38
C PRO A 93 4.42 -6.43 -5.85
N ASP A 94 5.39 -7.02 -5.16
CA ASP A 94 5.49 -6.91 -3.71
C ASP A 94 5.75 -5.44 -3.27
N LEU A 95 5.53 -5.19 -1.98
CA LEU A 95 5.71 -3.86 -1.40
C LEU A 95 7.12 -3.31 -1.66
N LYS A 96 8.16 -4.14 -1.58
CA LYS A 96 9.54 -3.67 -1.68
C LYS A 96 9.84 -3.14 -3.09
N LYS A 97 9.46 -3.90 -4.11
CA LYS A 97 9.62 -3.52 -5.52
C LYS A 97 8.73 -2.34 -5.88
N TRP A 98 7.48 -2.34 -5.43
CA TRP A 98 6.54 -1.25 -5.68
C TRP A 98 7.01 0.05 -5.02
N ALA A 99 7.41 0.01 -3.75
CA ALA A 99 7.87 1.20 -3.01
C ALA A 99 9.16 1.76 -3.60
N GLY A 100 10.10 0.91 -4.03
CA GLY A 100 11.32 1.38 -4.69
C GLY A 100 11.07 2.11 -6.00
N LEU A 101 10.11 1.65 -6.81
CA LEU A 101 9.68 2.37 -8.02
C LEU A 101 8.93 3.66 -7.68
N PHE A 102 8.03 3.60 -6.70
CA PHE A 102 7.26 4.76 -6.25
C PHE A 102 8.18 5.89 -5.78
N LEU A 103 9.12 5.61 -4.88
CA LEU A 103 10.08 6.59 -4.35
C LEU A 103 11.03 7.13 -5.44
N GLN A 104 11.33 6.34 -6.47
CA GLN A 104 12.14 6.83 -7.58
C GLN A 104 11.43 7.92 -8.39
N ASN A 105 10.11 7.79 -8.55
CA ASN A 105 9.27 8.74 -9.28
C ASN A 105 8.86 9.92 -8.40
N GLU A 106 8.60 9.69 -7.11
CA GLU A 106 8.07 10.66 -6.15
C GLU A 106 9.14 11.09 -5.15
N ARG A 107 10.26 11.65 -5.63
CA ARG A 107 11.45 11.93 -4.80
C ARG A 107 11.23 12.96 -3.70
N ALA A 108 10.28 13.89 -3.91
CA ALA A 108 9.98 14.97 -2.98
C ALA A 108 8.81 14.64 -2.04
N VAL A 109 8.29 13.41 -2.08
CA VAL A 109 7.08 13.07 -1.33
C VAL A 109 7.31 13.06 0.19
N PHE A 110 8.51 12.71 0.64
CA PHE A 110 8.89 12.71 2.06
C PHE A 110 10.00 13.72 2.33
N PRO A 111 10.14 14.21 3.58
CA PRO A 111 11.32 14.97 4.01
C PRO A 111 12.62 14.24 3.65
N ALA A 112 13.66 14.98 3.25
CA ALA A 112 14.85 14.41 2.62
C ALA A 112 15.54 13.34 3.47
N GLU A 113 15.63 13.56 4.78
CA GLU A 113 16.17 12.62 5.75
C GLU A 113 15.37 11.33 5.86
N VAL A 114 14.04 11.41 5.83
CA VAL A 114 13.13 10.26 5.82
C VAL A 114 13.24 9.51 4.49
N PHE A 115 13.21 10.24 3.37
CA PHE A 115 13.38 9.69 2.03
C PHE A 115 14.68 8.91 1.90
N ASN A 116 15.80 9.48 2.36
CA ASN A 116 17.11 8.84 2.27
C ASN A 116 17.17 7.52 3.03
N GLN A 117 16.47 7.40 4.17
CA GLN A 117 16.37 6.12 4.88
C GLN A 117 15.45 5.14 4.16
N LEU A 118 14.30 5.60 3.66
CA LEU A 118 13.37 4.77 2.89
C LEU A 118 14.01 4.22 1.61
N ALA A 119 14.80 5.02 0.89
CA ALA A 119 15.50 4.61 -0.33
C ALA A 119 16.53 3.48 -0.07
N LYS A 120 17.10 3.41 1.13
CA LYS A 120 17.96 2.28 1.55
C LYS A 120 17.15 1.01 1.81
N ILE A 121 15.97 1.16 2.42
CA ILE A 121 15.06 0.04 2.73
C ILE A 121 14.40 -0.52 1.46
N TYR A 122 14.00 0.38 0.56
CA TYR A 122 13.28 0.13 -0.68
C TYR A 122 14.10 0.64 -1.88
N PRO A 123 15.22 -0.03 -2.22
CA PRO A 123 16.04 0.39 -3.34
C PRO A 123 15.26 0.28 -4.65
N ALA A 124 15.45 1.26 -5.53
CA ALA A 124 14.89 1.21 -6.87
C ALA A 124 15.35 -0.06 -7.60
N PRO A 125 14.47 -0.77 -8.32
CA PRO A 125 14.88 -1.92 -9.12
C PRO A 125 15.94 -1.49 -10.14
N ARG A 126 17.01 -2.27 -10.28
CA ARG A 126 18.01 -2.02 -11.33
C ARG A 126 17.29 -2.03 -12.69
N SER A 127 17.37 -0.93 -13.42
CA SER A 127 16.94 -0.90 -14.82
C SER A 127 17.78 -1.91 -15.60
N VAL A 128 17.15 -2.98 -16.09
CA VAL A 128 17.78 -3.86 -17.07
C VAL A 128 17.97 -3.00 -18.31
N LYS A 129 19.21 -2.63 -18.62
CA LYS A 129 19.56 -1.96 -19.89
C LYS A 129 19.00 -2.83 -21.02
N ARG A 130 17.92 -2.39 -21.67
CA ARG A 130 17.49 -2.97 -22.95
C ARG A 130 18.66 -2.75 -23.91
N LYS A 131 19.34 -3.83 -24.31
CA LYS A 131 20.23 -3.78 -25.48
C LYS A 131 19.37 -3.30 -26.64
N GLN A 132 19.65 -2.11 -27.15
CA GLN A 132 19.16 -1.72 -28.47
C GLN A 132 19.75 -2.73 -29.45
N ALA A 133 18.90 -3.51 -30.12
CA ALA A 133 19.30 -4.27 -31.29
C ALA A 133 19.62 -3.23 -32.37
N GLY A 134 20.87 -3.22 -32.80
CA GLY A 134 21.33 -2.43 -33.94
C GLY A 134 20.87 -3.01 -35.26
#